data_AF-A0A162Q1X6-F1
#
_entry.id   AF-A0A162Q1X6-F1
#
_cell.length_a   1.000
_cell.length_b   1.000
_cell.length_c   1.000
_cell.angle_alpha   90.00
_cell.angle_beta   90.00
_cell.angle_gamma   90.00
#
_symmetry.space_group_name_H-M   'P 1'
#
loop_
_entity.id
_entity.type
_entity.pdbx_description
1 polymer ?
#
loop_
_entity_poly.entity_id
_entity_poly.type
_entity_poly.pdbx_seq_one_letter_code
_entity_poly.pdbx_strand_id
1 'polypeptide(L)'
;MQDEDATKDDGFRLRRLEYNRYALEKVYQRLQNAVDSNHEQEIYTALGETLLWIMTTDEWHLSHDPIYKERRDLDEKGQLLLGLKHAYNSMKHNMYFIKIHNKMGGAKFPISFPIKIPVITVHWMIADELMLGNKGKLGENYENYKRYIEEKEVLCTFELAMEFLNEEYIKIVK
;
A
#
# COMPACT_ATOMS: atom_id res chain seq x y z
N MET A 1 25.07 -4.38 -33.27
CA MET A 1 25.21 -5.38 -32.18
C MET A 1 24.93 -4.78 -30.79
N GLN A 2 25.16 -3.47 -30.55
CA GLN A 2 24.73 -2.81 -29.30
C GLN A 2 23.23 -2.43 -29.27
N ASP A 3 22.61 -2.09 -30.40
CA ASP A 3 21.19 -1.67 -30.44
C ASP A 3 20.17 -2.82 -30.29
N GLU A 4 20.55 -4.05 -30.63
CA GLU A 4 19.69 -5.24 -30.52
C GLU A 4 19.57 -5.76 -29.08
N ASP A 5 20.52 -5.39 -28.22
CA ASP A 5 20.58 -5.82 -26.82
C ASP A 5 19.83 -4.82 -25.92
N ALA A 6 19.96 -3.52 -26.20
CA ALA A 6 19.23 -2.46 -25.50
C ALA A 6 17.71 -2.55 -25.73
N THR A 7 17.28 -2.84 -26.96
CA THR A 7 15.85 -3.00 -27.31
C THR A 7 15.21 -4.24 -26.67
N LYS A 8 15.99 -5.31 -26.46
CA LYS A 8 15.52 -6.49 -25.72
C LYS A 8 15.38 -6.20 -24.23
N ASP A 9 16.36 -5.52 -23.64
CA ASP A 9 16.37 -5.15 -22.22
C ASP A 9 15.17 -4.25 -21.87
N ASP A 10 14.87 -3.24 -22.69
CA ASP A 10 13.69 -2.38 -22.50
C ASP A 10 12.37 -3.17 -22.62
N GLY A 11 12.27 -4.11 -23.57
CA GLY A 11 11.12 -5.00 -23.71
C GLY A 11 10.92 -5.98 -22.53
N PHE A 12 11.97 -6.34 -21.80
CA PHE A 12 11.85 -7.13 -20.57
C PHE A 12 11.43 -6.27 -19.38
N ARG A 13 11.96 -5.06 -19.27
CA ARG A 13 11.62 -4.10 -18.21
C ARG A 13 10.15 -3.73 -18.24
N LEU A 14 9.62 -3.40 -19.42
CA LEU A 14 8.19 -3.06 -19.60
C LEU A 14 7.28 -4.22 -19.23
N ARG A 15 7.61 -5.46 -19.65
CA ARG A 15 6.85 -6.66 -19.26
C ARG A 15 6.85 -6.89 -17.75
N ARG A 16 7.97 -6.63 -17.07
CA ARG A 16 8.02 -6.71 -15.60
C ARG A 16 7.09 -5.68 -14.97
N LEU A 17 7.05 -4.46 -15.47
CA LEU A 17 6.14 -3.43 -14.98
C LEU A 17 4.66 -3.82 -15.22
N GLU A 18 4.33 -4.37 -16.38
CA GLU A 18 3.00 -4.90 -16.69
C GLU A 18 2.58 -6.01 -15.71
N TYR A 19 3.49 -6.94 -15.40
CA TYR A 19 3.22 -7.99 -14.42
C TYR A 19 3.07 -7.46 -13.00
N ASN A 20 3.87 -6.46 -12.62
CA ASN A 20 3.72 -5.78 -11.32
C ASN A 20 2.32 -5.16 -11.21
N ARG A 21 1.87 -4.43 -12.23
CA ARG A 21 0.54 -3.83 -12.28
C ARG A 21 -0.57 -4.88 -12.18
N TYR A 22 -0.49 -5.94 -12.98
CA TYR A 22 -1.46 -7.03 -12.93
C TYR A 22 -1.51 -7.70 -11.54
N ALA A 23 -0.34 -7.96 -10.94
CA ALA A 23 -0.26 -8.54 -9.62
C ALA A 23 -0.87 -7.62 -8.55
N LEU A 24 -0.59 -6.31 -8.62
CA LEU A 24 -1.15 -5.30 -7.72
C LEU A 24 -2.69 -5.26 -7.80
N GLU A 25 -3.26 -5.27 -9.01
CA GLU A 25 -4.72 -5.35 -9.21
C GLU A 25 -5.31 -6.62 -8.56
N LYS A 26 -4.64 -7.77 -8.70
CA LYS A 26 -5.11 -9.03 -8.13
C LYS A 26 -5.03 -9.11 -6.61
N VAL A 27 -3.95 -8.64 -6.01
CA VAL A 27 -3.82 -8.65 -4.55
C VAL A 27 -4.73 -7.63 -3.89
N TYR A 28 -4.98 -6.49 -4.55
CA TYR A 28 -5.95 -5.51 -4.08
C TYR A 28 -7.38 -6.06 -4.08
N GLN A 29 -7.79 -6.80 -5.13
CA GLN A 29 -9.07 -7.52 -5.15
C GLN A 29 -9.19 -8.53 -4.00
N ARG A 30 -8.11 -9.25 -3.68
CA ARG A 30 -8.09 -10.16 -2.52
C ARG A 30 -8.25 -9.41 -1.20
N LEU A 31 -7.62 -8.25 -1.07
CA LEU A 31 -7.76 -7.41 0.11
C LEU A 31 -9.19 -6.92 0.31
N GLN A 32 -9.85 -6.45 -0.76
CA GLN A 32 -11.27 -6.09 -0.72
C GLN A 32 -12.13 -7.26 -0.21
N ASN A 33 -11.96 -8.44 -0.81
CA ASN A 33 -12.68 -9.65 -0.39
C ASN A 33 -12.40 -10.04 1.07
N ALA A 34 -11.17 -9.87 1.54
CA ALA A 34 -10.78 -10.17 2.92
C ALA A 34 -11.40 -9.19 3.93
N VAL A 35 -11.48 -7.90 3.57
CA VAL A 35 -12.17 -6.88 4.36
C VAL A 35 -13.67 -7.20 4.43
N ASP A 36 -14.28 -7.53 3.30
CA ASP A 36 -15.70 -7.91 3.22
C ASP A 36 -16.02 -9.18 4.01
N SER A 37 -15.13 -10.19 3.96
CA SER A 37 -15.29 -11.43 4.73
C SER A 37 -15.01 -11.26 6.22
N ASN A 38 -14.47 -10.10 6.63
CA ASN A 38 -14.15 -9.76 8.02
C ASN A 38 -13.19 -10.75 8.72
N HIS A 39 -12.40 -11.52 7.96
CA HIS A 39 -11.46 -12.52 8.49
C HIS A 39 -10.09 -11.88 8.73
N GLU A 40 -9.70 -11.73 10.01
CA GLU A 40 -8.46 -11.05 10.42
C GLU A 40 -7.19 -11.60 9.74
N GLN A 41 -7.08 -12.92 9.61
CA GLN A 41 -5.91 -13.59 9.00
C GLN A 41 -5.83 -13.36 7.48
N GLU A 42 -6.99 -13.34 6.82
CA GLU A 42 -7.09 -13.03 5.38
C GLU A 42 -6.74 -11.56 5.15
N ILE A 43 -7.24 -10.65 6.00
CA ILE A 43 -6.91 -9.22 5.93
C ILE A 43 -5.41 -9.02 6.13
N TYR A 44 -4.82 -9.65 7.15
CA TYR A 44 -3.38 -9.56 7.41
C TYR A 44 -2.56 -10.03 6.21
N THR A 45 -2.89 -11.20 5.65
CA THR A 45 -2.18 -11.78 4.50
C THR A 45 -2.32 -10.89 3.27
N ALA A 46 -3.54 -10.52 2.89
CA ALA A 46 -3.80 -9.72 1.70
C ALA A 46 -3.21 -8.31 1.81
N LEU A 47 -3.19 -7.72 3.00
CA LEU A 47 -2.56 -6.42 3.24
C LEU A 47 -1.05 -6.48 3.04
N GLY A 48 -0.39 -7.54 3.53
CA GLY A 48 1.04 -7.76 3.30
C GLY A 48 1.39 -7.97 1.83
N GLU A 49 0.60 -8.78 1.13
CA GLU A 49 0.74 -8.98 -0.33
C GLU A 49 0.57 -7.66 -1.09
N THR A 50 -0.42 -6.85 -0.72
CA THR A 50 -0.68 -5.55 -1.36
C THR A 50 0.49 -4.59 -1.15
N LEU A 51 0.98 -4.48 0.09
CA LEU A 51 2.16 -3.67 0.40
C LEU A 51 3.39 -4.12 -0.40
N LEU A 52 3.64 -5.43 -0.47
CA LEU A 52 4.76 -5.98 -1.24
C LEU A 52 4.72 -5.54 -2.71
N TRP A 53 3.57 -5.65 -3.36
CA TRP A 53 3.44 -5.30 -4.78
C TRP A 53 3.49 -3.79 -5.02
N ILE A 54 3.01 -2.96 -4.10
CA ILE A 54 3.22 -1.50 -4.16
C ILE A 54 4.71 -1.18 -4.07
N MET A 55 5.42 -1.72 -3.08
CA MET A 55 6.87 -1.48 -2.92
C MET A 55 7.66 -1.97 -4.14
N THR A 56 7.33 -3.14 -4.65
CA THR A 56 7.97 -3.71 -5.84
C THR A 56 7.76 -2.84 -7.08
N THR A 57 6.60 -2.18 -7.19
CA THR A 57 6.28 -1.27 -8.29
C THR A 57 6.96 0.09 -8.13
N ASP A 58 6.93 0.69 -6.94
CA ASP A 58 7.66 1.92 -6.61
C ASP A 58 9.16 1.78 -6.86
N GLU A 59 9.76 0.67 -6.42
CA GLU A 59 11.18 0.37 -6.66
C GLU A 59 11.52 0.18 -8.14
N TRP A 60 10.60 -0.39 -8.92
CA TRP A 60 10.78 -0.49 -10.36
C TRP A 60 10.88 0.91 -10.98
N HIS A 61 9.94 1.81 -10.66
CA HIS A 61 9.97 3.17 -11.20
C HIS A 61 11.21 3.94 -10.76
N LEU A 62 11.60 3.87 -9.48
CA LEU A 62 12.84 4.49 -9.00
C LEU A 62 14.09 4.03 -9.75
N SER A 63 14.11 2.77 -10.19
CA SER A 63 15.28 2.18 -10.84
C SER A 63 15.33 2.45 -12.35
N HIS A 64 14.20 2.76 -12.97
CA HIS A 64 14.08 2.82 -14.44
C HIS A 64 13.56 4.16 -14.98
N ASP A 65 13.11 5.07 -14.10
CA ASP A 65 12.70 6.42 -14.47
C ASP A 65 13.42 7.47 -13.59
N PRO A 66 14.41 8.20 -14.14
CA PRO A 66 15.20 9.18 -13.40
C PRO A 66 14.40 10.33 -12.78
N ILE A 67 13.25 10.69 -13.36
CA ILE A 67 12.42 11.82 -12.89
C ILE A 67 11.24 11.37 -12.02
N TYR A 68 11.03 10.05 -11.87
CA TYR A 68 9.97 9.50 -11.01
C TYR A 68 10.06 9.97 -9.57
N LYS A 69 11.27 9.98 -8.98
CA LYS A 69 11.46 10.39 -7.58
C LYS A 69 10.94 11.80 -7.35
N GLU A 70 11.24 12.74 -8.25
CA GLU A 70 10.77 14.12 -8.15
C GLU A 70 9.25 14.19 -8.22
N ARG A 71 8.62 13.48 -9.18
CA ARG A 71 7.16 13.43 -9.29
C ARG A 71 6.50 12.85 -8.04
N ARG A 72 7.03 11.76 -7.50
CA ARG A 72 6.53 11.12 -6.29
C ARG A 72 6.65 12.03 -5.08
N ASP A 73 7.77 12.74 -4.94
CA ASP A 73 8.01 13.59 -3.78
C ASP A 73 7.20 14.91 -3.84
N LEU A 74 6.71 15.31 -5.01
CA LEU A 74 5.85 16.50 -5.22
C LEU A 74 4.34 16.21 -5.20
N ASP A 75 3.94 14.95 -5.29
CA ASP A 75 2.54 14.51 -5.32
C ASP A 75 2.10 13.92 -3.97
N GLU A 76 0.92 14.30 -3.46
CA GLU A 76 0.44 13.78 -2.16
C GLU A 76 0.20 12.27 -2.17
N LYS A 77 -0.28 11.69 -3.28
CA LYS A 77 -0.46 10.24 -3.47
C LYS A 77 0.90 9.56 -3.66
N GLY A 78 1.88 10.27 -4.23
CA GLY A 78 3.27 9.81 -4.27
C GLY A 78 3.90 9.74 -2.87
N GLN A 79 3.73 10.78 -2.05
CA GLN A 79 4.20 10.80 -0.65
C GLN A 79 3.52 9.75 0.22
N LEU A 80 2.26 9.40 -0.10
CA LEU A 80 1.54 8.29 0.53
C LEU A 80 2.32 6.95 0.40
N LEU A 81 3.03 6.72 -0.71
CA LEU A 81 3.86 5.52 -0.89
C LEU A 81 5.00 5.42 0.15
N LEU A 82 5.57 6.56 0.55
CA LEU A 82 6.60 6.61 1.60
C LEU A 82 6.00 6.23 2.97
N GLY A 83 4.75 6.62 3.23
CA GLY A 83 3.99 6.14 4.38
C GLY A 83 3.75 4.63 4.32
N LEU A 84 3.28 4.10 3.19
CA LEU A 84 3.10 2.65 3.00
C LEU A 84 4.41 1.87 3.15
N LYS A 85 5.56 2.46 2.81
CA LYS A 85 6.88 1.88 3.07
C LYS A 85 7.16 1.71 4.56
N HIS A 86 6.72 2.63 5.40
CA HIS A 86 6.77 2.45 6.85
C HIS A 86 5.87 1.28 7.27
N ALA A 87 4.63 1.22 6.81
CA ALA A 87 3.69 0.13 7.08
C ALA A 87 4.28 -1.25 6.74
N TYR A 88 4.86 -1.38 5.55
CA TYR A 88 5.51 -2.60 5.08
C TYR A 88 6.70 -3.02 5.94
N ASN A 89 7.56 -2.06 6.30
CA ASN A 89 8.70 -2.36 7.16
C ASN A 89 8.27 -2.75 8.58
N SER A 90 7.25 -2.10 9.13
CA SER A 90 6.68 -2.47 10.42
C SER A 90 6.12 -3.89 10.41
N MET A 91 5.33 -4.24 9.40
CA MET A 91 4.76 -5.60 9.26
C MET A 91 5.83 -6.69 9.09
N LYS A 92 6.92 -6.40 8.38
CA LYS A 92 8.01 -7.36 8.12
C LYS A 92 8.97 -7.54 9.31
N HIS A 93 9.25 -6.47 10.05
CA HIS A 93 10.32 -6.47 11.06
C HIS A 93 9.83 -6.48 12.50
N ASN A 94 8.60 -6.06 12.79
CA ASN A 94 8.07 -6.11 14.13
C ASN A 94 7.40 -7.48 14.37
N MET A 95 8.09 -8.39 15.06
CA MET A 95 7.56 -9.74 15.33
C MET A 95 6.40 -9.77 16.34
N TYR A 96 6.16 -8.68 17.08
CA TYR A 96 5.01 -8.51 17.97
C TYR A 96 3.80 -7.89 17.25
N PHE A 97 3.94 -7.68 15.94
CA PHE A 97 2.98 -6.98 15.11
C PHE A 97 1.94 -7.94 14.54
N ILE A 98 1.01 -8.32 15.40
CA ILE A 98 -0.08 -9.26 15.04
C ILE A 98 -1.17 -8.53 14.24
N LYS A 99 -1.22 -7.19 14.31
CA LYS A 99 -2.23 -6.35 13.66
C LYS A 99 -1.65 -4.98 13.26
N ILE A 100 -2.02 -4.48 12.09
CA ILE A 100 -1.68 -3.13 11.58
C ILE A 100 -2.91 -2.25 11.37
N HIS A 101 -4.08 -2.82 11.64
CA HIS A 101 -5.35 -2.20 11.32
C HIS A 101 -6.34 -2.27 12.48
N ASN A 102 -7.29 -1.36 12.51
CA ASN A 102 -8.41 -1.33 13.43
C ASN A 102 -9.72 -1.48 12.67
N LYS A 103 -10.67 -2.24 13.23
CA LYS A 103 -12.01 -2.36 12.66
C LYS A 103 -12.92 -1.30 13.28
N MET A 104 -13.63 -0.56 12.44
CA MET A 104 -14.65 0.40 12.84
C MET A 104 -16.00 0.01 12.24
N GLY A 105 -17.09 0.17 12.99
CA GLY A 105 -18.44 -0.22 12.56
C GLY A 105 -18.96 -1.53 13.17
N GLY A 106 -20.01 -2.10 12.58
CA GLY A 106 -20.74 -3.27 13.11
C GLY A 106 -21.78 -2.94 14.19
N ALA A 107 -22.61 -3.93 14.54
CA ALA A 107 -23.64 -3.80 15.57
C ALA A 107 -23.16 -4.33 16.92
N LYS A 108 -23.41 -3.59 18.01
CA LYS A 108 -23.26 -4.07 19.40
C LYS A 108 -24.65 -4.28 20.00
N PHE A 109 -24.87 -5.41 20.67
CA PHE A 109 -26.13 -5.69 21.37
C PHE A 109 -26.24 -4.91 22.68
N PRO A 110 -27.45 -4.49 23.10
CA PRO A 110 -28.75 -4.68 22.44
C PRO A 110 -29.01 -3.70 21.28
N ILE A 111 -29.61 -4.20 20.20
CA ILE A 111 -29.84 -3.45 18.95
C ILE A 111 -31.15 -2.65 19.04
N SER A 112 -31.14 -1.37 18.66
CA SER A 112 -32.34 -0.52 18.49
C SER A 112 -32.79 -0.46 17.02
N PHE A 113 -34.11 -0.48 16.80
CA PHE A 113 -34.72 -0.41 15.46
C PHE A 113 -35.16 1.04 15.15
N PRO A 114 -35.07 1.51 13.89
CA PRO A 114 -34.63 0.79 12.68
C PRO A 114 -33.10 0.64 12.59
N ILE A 115 -32.66 -0.55 12.19
CA ILE A 115 -31.23 -0.92 12.17
C ILE A 115 -30.53 -0.22 10.98
N LYS A 116 -29.60 0.69 11.28
CA LYS A 116 -28.49 1.02 10.37
C LYS A 116 -27.26 0.27 10.89
N ILE A 117 -26.90 -0.86 10.26
CA ILE A 117 -25.65 -1.55 10.58
C ILE A 117 -24.53 -0.74 9.90
N PRO A 118 -23.60 -0.13 10.65
CA PRO A 118 -22.49 0.58 10.04
C PRO A 118 -21.58 -0.44 9.32
N VAL A 119 -21.22 -0.13 8.07
CA VAL A 119 -20.29 -0.92 7.25
C VAL A 119 -19.00 -1.14 8.03
N ILE A 120 -18.49 -2.37 8.05
CA ILE A 120 -17.21 -2.68 8.67
C ILE A 120 -16.12 -2.09 7.79
N THR A 121 -15.30 -1.24 8.38
CA THR A 121 -14.19 -0.57 7.71
C THR A 121 -12.90 -0.90 8.45
N VAL A 122 -11.81 -1.04 7.69
CA VAL A 122 -10.49 -1.40 8.22
C VAL A 122 -9.61 -0.17 8.07
N HIS A 123 -9.10 0.34 9.19
CA HIS A 123 -8.29 1.56 9.26
C HIS A 123 -6.88 1.25 9.70
N TRP A 124 -5.90 2.04 9.28
CA TRP A 124 -4.53 1.94 9.78
C TRP A 124 -4.46 2.27 11.27
N MET A 125 -3.58 1.58 12.00
CA MET A 125 -3.28 1.91 13.39
C MET A 125 -2.45 3.19 13.51
N ILE A 126 -2.36 3.72 14.73
CA ILE A 126 -1.54 4.89 15.04
C ILE A 126 -0.06 4.51 14.96
N ALA A 127 0.76 5.36 14.35
CA ALA A 127 2.18 5.07 14.10
C ALA A 127 2.95 4.73 15.39
N ASP A 128 2.62 5.41 16.48
CA ASP A 128 3.27 5.22 17.77
C ASP A 128 2.90 3.88 18.43
N GLU A 129 1.73 3.32 18.10
CA GLU A 129 1.33 1.97 18.54
C GLU A 129 2.06 0.87 17.76
N LEU A 130 2.48 1.17 16.53
CA LEU A 130 3.25 0.24 15.69
C LEU A 130 4.68 0.04 16.20
N MET A 131 5.19 1.01 16.96
CA MET A 131 6.58 1.10 17.41
C MET A 131 6.71 0.53 18.84
N LEU A 132 6.46 -0.79 19.00
CA LEU A 132 6.67 -1.50 20.27
C LEU A 132 8.16 -1.50 20.68
N GLY A 133 8.62 -0.40 21.28
CA GLY A 133 9.93 -0.27 21.92
C GLY A 133 11.08 0.24 21.06
N ASN A 134 10.90 0.46 19.75
CA ASN A 134 11.99 0.84 18.86
C ASN A 134 11.82 2.26 18.29
N LYS A 135 12.03 3.29 19.12
CA LYS A 135 11.96 4.71 18.74
C LYS A 135 13.20 5.23 17.96
N GLY A 136 14.09 4.33 17.56
CA GLY A 136 15.37 4.69 16.93
C GLY A 136 15.22 5.10 15.46
N LYS A 137 15.60 6.35 15.14
CA LYS A 137 15.56 6.99 13.82
C LYS A 137 14.17 7.01 13.17
N LEU A 138 13.31 7.87 13.70
CA LEU A 138 12.13 8.33 12.99
C LEU A 138 12.62 9.07 11.72
N GLY A 139 12.31 8.50 10.56
CA GLY A 139 12.71 9.02 9.25
C GLY A 139 11.49 9.49 8.46
N GLU A 140 11.74 10.02 7.26
CA GLU A 140 10.72 10.56 6.36
C GLU A 140 9.51 9.61 6.13
N ASN A 141 9.75 8.30 6.02
CA ASN A 141 8.66 7.31 5.87
C ASN A 141 7.70 7.28 7.07
N TYR A 142 8.22 7.46 8.29
CA TYR A 142 7.40 7.50 9.50
C TYR A 142 6.57 8.80 9.54
N GLU A 143 7.16 9.94 9.21
CA GLU A 143 6.42 11.21 9.14
C GLU A 143 5.34 11.18 8.06
N ASN A 144 5.63 10.59 6.89
CA ASN A 144 4.63 10.38 5.84
C ASN A 144 3.54 9.40 6.27
N TYR A 145 3.85 8.38 7.07
CA TYR A 145 2.82 7.51 7.64
C TYR A 145 1.88 8.31 8.53
N LYS A 146 2.40 9.07 9.50
CA LYS A 146 1.57 9.91 10.39
C LYS A 146 0.71 10.89 9.63
N ARG A 147 1.27 11.53 8.61
CA ARG A 147 0.58 12.57 7.85
C ARG A 147 -0.47 12.02 6.88
N TYR A 148 -0.17 10.90 6.22
CA TYR A 148 -0.96 10.44 5.07
C TYR A 148 -1.63 9.08 5.24
N ILE A 149 -1.29 8.29 6.25
CA ILE A 149 -1.76 6.91 6.43
C ILE A 149 -2.49 6.70 7.75
N GLU A 150 -1.95 7.22 8.86
CA GLU A 150 -2.47 7.03 10.22
C GLU A 150 -3.98 7.26 10.30
N GLU A 151 -4.68 6.30 10.91
CA GLU A 151 -6.13 6.27 11.11
C GLU A 151 -6.98 6.34 9.82
N LYS A 152 -6.38 6.35 8.63
CA LYS A 152 -7.11 6.33 7.36
C LYS A 152 -7.59 4.92 7.03
N GLU A 153 -8.64 4.83 6.22
CA GLU A 153 -9.14 3.56 5.73
C GLU A 153 -8.12 2.89 4.80
N VAL A 154 -7.83 1.61 5.07
CA VAL A 154 -6.86 0.79 4.34
C VAL A 154 -7.18 0.73 2.85
N LEU A 155 -8.43 0.42 2.48
CA LEU A 155 -8.80 0.29 1.06
C LEU A 155 -8.60 1.61 0.31
N CYS A 156 -9.08 2.72 0.86
CA CYS A 156 -8.91 4.06 0.29
C CYS A 156 -7.43 4.44 0.12
N THR A 157 -6.56 4.15 1.09
CA THR A 157 -5.13 4.44 0.94
C THR A 157 -4.48 3.66 -0.19
N PHE A 158 -4.89 2.40 -0.41
CA PHE A 158 -4.38 1.60 -1.51
C PHE A 158 -4.94 2.03 -2.86
N GLU A 159 -6.19 2.48 -2.93
CA GLU A 159 -6.74 3.08 -4.16
C GLU A 159 -5.93 4.29 -4.60
N LEU A 160 -5.61 5.21 -3.68
CA LEU A 160 -4.79 6.39 -3.97
C LEU A 160 -3.37 6.02 -4.42
N ALA A 161 -2.75 5.04 -3.75
CA ALA A 161 -1.44 4.54 -4.15
C ALA A 161 -1.44 3.91 -5.55
N MET A 162 -2.47 3.09 -5.85
CA MET A 162 -2.65 2.48 -7.16
C MET A 162 -2.94 3.51 -8.24
N GLU A 163 -3.72 4.55 -7.94
CA GLU A 163 -4.00 5.64 -8.86
C GLU A 163 -2.70 6.32 -9.30
N PHE A 164 -1.85 6.72 -8.34
CA PHE A 164 -0.54 7.30 -8.63
C PHE A 164 0.33 6.37 -9.47
N LEU A 165 0.49 5.09 -9.06
CA LEU A 165 1.32 4.14 -9.81
C LEU A 165 0.78 3.85 -11.23
N ASN A 166 -0.54 3.90 -11.44
CA ASN A 166 -1.14 3.76 -12.76
C ASN A 166 -0.90 4.99 -13.65
N GLU A 167 -0.95 6.19 -13.09
CA GLU A 167 -0.57 7.41 -13.83
C GLU A 167 0.90 7.36 -14.25
N GLU A 168 1.77 6.86 -13.37
CA GLU A 168 3.20 6.68 -13.64
C GLU A 168 3.46 5.60 -14.69
N TYR A 169 2.73 4.48 -14.64
CA TYR A 169 2.73 3.47 -15.71
C TYR A 169 2.39 4.07 -17.07
N ILE A 170 1.34 4.90 -17.15
CA ILE A 170 0.90 5.53 -18.40
C ILE A 170 1.98 6.44 -18.99
N LYS A 171 2.80 7.09 -18.15
CA LYS A 171 3.91 7.96 -18.60
C LYS A 171 5.06 7.16 -19.23
N ILE A 172 5.19 5.88 -18.91
CA ILE A 172 6.25 4.99 -19.42
C ILE A 172 5.85 4.32 -20.74
N VAL A 173 4.57 3.95 -20.88
CA VAL A 173 4.10 3.17 -22.05
C VAL A 173 3.63 4.05 -23.22
N LYS A 174 3.46 5.35 -22.99
CA LYS A 174 3.19 6.35 -24.04
C LYS A 174 4.48 6.77 -24.73
#